data_AF-A0A2C7APA5-F1
#
_entry.id   AF-A0A2C7APA5-F1
#
_cell.length_a   1.000
_cell.length_b   1.000
_cell.length_c   1.000
_cell.angle_alpha   90.00
_cell.angle_beta   90.00
_cell.angle_gamma   90.00
#
_symmetry.space_group_name_H-M   'P 1'
#
loop_
_entity.id
_entity.type
_entity.pdbx_description
1 polymer ?
#
loop_
_entity_poly.entity_id
_entity_poly.type
_entity_poly.pdbx_seq_one_letter_code
_entity_poly.pdbx_strand_id
1 'polypeptide(L)' 'MGLPTGWVTGSDELTQNQQITTLGNGVLPLQAVTALSLLTA' A
#
# COMPACT_ATOMS: atom_id res chain seq x y z
N MET A 1 6.02 5.31 -0.71
CA MET A 1 4.69 4.75 -0.38
C MET A 1 4.20 5.08 1.02
N GLY A 2 5.04 5.31 2.05
CA GLY A 2 4.52 5.60 3.41
C GLY A 2 3.91 4.38 4.11
N LEU A 3 4.25 3.18 3.64
CA LEU A 3 3.87 1.91 4.26
C LEU A 3 4.92 1.53 5.31
N PRO A 4 4.53 0.78 6.36
CA PRO A 4 5.49 0.18 7.28
C PRO A 4 6.52 -0.70 6.57
N THR A 5 7.72 -0.79 7.13
CA THR A 5 8.78 -1.67 6.60
C THR A 5 8.27 -3.10 6.51
N GLY A 6 8.51 -3.74 5.36
CA GLY A 6 8.14 -5.14 5.11
C GLY A 6 6.66 -5.36 4.76
N TRP A 7 5.82 -4.33 4.74
CA TRP A 7 4.37 -4.49 4.50
C TRP A 7 4.01 -5.27 3.23
N VAL A 8 4.69 -4.96 2.11
CA VAL A 8 4.57 -5.75 0.86
C VAL A 8 5.83 -6.57 0.60
N THR A 9 6.99 -6.02 0.95
CA THR A 9 8.30 -6.61 0.58
C THR A 9 8.76 -7.73 1.51
N GLY A 10 8.09 -7.93 2.66
CA GLY A 10 8.38 -9.00 3.61
C GLY A 10 7.47 -10.22 3.47
N SER A 11 6.64 -10.27 2.41
CA SER A 11 5.73 -11.39 2.17
C SER A 11 6.44 -12.51 1.41
N ASP A 12 6.63 -13.65 2.08
CA ASP A 12 7.22 -14.86 1.48
C ASP A 12 6.28 -15.53 0.45
N GLU A 13 4.98 -15.19 0.48
CA GLU A 13 3.97 -15.69 -0.46
C GLU A 13 4.01 -14.98 -1.82
N LEU A 14 4.74 -13.85 -1.92
CA LEU A 14 4.81 -13.04 -3.12
C LEU A 14 6.22 -13.09 -3.71
N THR A 15 6.30 -13.42 -4.99
CA THR A 15 7.53 -13.18 -5.77
C THR A 15 7.84 -11.69 -5.79
N GLN A 16 9.12 -11.34 -6.00
CA GLN A 16 9.54 -9.94 -6.09
C GLN A 16 8.74 -9.13 -7.13
N ASN A 17 8.42 -9.72 -8.29
CA ASN A 17 7.61 -9.06 -9.31
C ASN A 17 6.19 -8.80 -8.81
N GLN A 18 5.56 -9.75 -8.10
CA GLN A 18 4.24 -9.55 -7.51
C GLN A 18 4.26 -8.49 -6.41
N GLN A 19 5.33 -8.39 -5.63
CA GLN A 19 5.52 -7.32 -4.64
C GLN A 19 5.58 -5.95 -5.33
N ILE A 20 6.36 -5.82 -6.42
CA ILE A 20 6.46 -4.58 -7.21
C ILE A 20 5.10 -4.22 -7.82
N THR A 21 4.40 -5.18 -8.42
CA THR A 21 3.05 -4.97 -8.96
C THR A 21 2.07 -4.52 -7.88
N THR A 22 2.12 -5.11 -6.70
CA THR A 22 1.27 -4.74 -5.55
C THR A 22 1.58 -3.33 -5.07
N LEU A 23 2.86 -2.93 -5.02
CA LEU A 23 3.25 -1.57 -4.69
C LEU A 23 2.80 -0.56 -5.76
N GLY A 24 2.91 -0.90 -7.05
CA GLY A 24 2.52 -0.02 -8.15
C GLY A 24 1.00 0.16 -8.31
N ASN A 25 0.22 -0.88 -7.99
CA ASN A 25 -1.24 -0.87 -8.10
C ASN A 25 -1.96 -0.53 -6.77
N GLY A 26 -1.23 -0.50 -5.66
CA GLY A 26 -1.78 -0.19 -4.35
C GLY A 26 -2.10 1.29 -4.15
N VAL A 27 -2.99 1.59 -3.21
CA VAL A 27 -3.35 2.97 -2.85
C VAL A 27 -2.26 3.60 -1.99
N LEU A 28 -1.97 4.89 -2.21
CA LEU A 28 -1.10 5.64 -1.30
C LEU A 28 -1.81 5.89 0.04
N PRO A 29 -1.24 5.47 1.19
CA PRO A 29 -1.84 5.61 2.52
C PRO A 29 -2.34 7.03 2.83
N LEU A 30 -1.57 8.07 2.48
CA LEU A 30 -2.00 9.45 2.72
C LEU A 30 -3.27 9.83 1.94
N GLN A 31 -3.38 9.36 0.69
CA GLN A 31 -4.57 9.58 -0.14
C GLN A 31 -5.77 8.80 0.43
N ALA A 32 -5.56 7.57 0.88
CA ALA A 32 -6.59 6.76 1.53
C ALA A 32 -7.12 7.44 2.81
N VAL A 33 -6.23 7.88 3.71
CA VAL A 33 -6.61 8.59 4.94
C VAL A 33 -7.38 9.88 4.63
N THR A 34 -6.91 10.64 3.63
CA THR A 34 -7.59 11.87 3.19
C THR A 34 -9.00 11.56 2.68
N ALA A 35 -9.14 10.56 1.80
CA ALA A 35 -10.42 10.17 1.24
C ALA A 35 -11.41 9.68 2.31
N LEU A 36 -10.94 8.89 3.28
CA LEU A 36 -11.75 8.44 4.41
C LEU A 36 -12.18 9.62 5.29
N SER A 37 -11.26 10.56 5.58
CA SER A 37 -11.57 11.74 6.38
C SER A 37 -12.64 12.61 5.71
N LEU A 38 -12.55 12.79 4.38
CA LEU A 38 -13.53 13.53 3.58
C LEU A 38 -14.90 12.82 3.53
N LEU A 39 -14.92 11.49 3.56
CA LEU A 39 -16.17 10.72 3.55
C LEU A 39 -16.93 10.83 4.89
N THR A 40 -16.21 11.03 5.99
CA THR A 40 -16.77 11.11 7.35
C THR A 40 -17.04 12.55 7.83
N ALA A 41 -16.71 13.55 7.02
CA ALA A 41 -16.92 14.98 7.31
C ALA A 41 -18.29 15.45 6.80
#